data_AF-A0A366LKU5-F1
#
_entry.id   AF-A0A366LKU5-F1
#
_cell.length_a   1.000
_cell.length_b   1.000
_cell.length_c   1.000
_cell.angle_alpha   90.00
_cell.angle_beta   90.00
_cell.angle_gamma   90.00
#
_symmetry.space_group_name_H-M   'P 1'
#
loop_
_entity.id
_entity.type
_entity.pdbx_description
1 polymer ?
#
loop_
_entity_poly.entity_id
_entity_poly.type
_entity_poly.pdbx_seq_one_letter_code
_entity_poly.pdbx_strand_id
1 'polypeptide(L)' 'MTDDDLMTIDDLRRCLKVPRSTLYKWLNTGRGPRSIKLPNGSRRFRRSDYLQWLEEREKGFA' A
#
# COMPACT_ATOMS: atom_id res chain seq x y z
N MET A 1 17.70 -6.21 12.21
CA MET A 1 16.40 -6.63 12.78
C MET A 1 15.37 -5.68 12.22
N THR A 2 14.78 -5.99 11.07
CA THR A 2 13.85 -5.08 10.42
C THR A 2 12.46 -5.51 10.82
N ASP A 3 11.92 -4.83 11.83
CA ASP A 3 10.50 -4.83 12.14
C ASP A 3 9.79 -4.26 10.91
N ASP A 4 9.37 -5.15 10.01
CA ASP A 4 8.61 -4.76 8.83
C ASP A 4 7.21 -4.44 9.32
N ASP A 5 7.06 -3.21 9.83
CA ASP A 5 5.84 -2.70 10.42
C ASP A 5 4.70 -2.82 9.40
N LEU A 6 3.81 -3.79 9.66
CA LEU A 6 2.72 -4.16 8.76
C LEU A 6 1.67 -3.04 8.79
N MET A 7 1.79 -2.11 7.85
CA MET A 7 0.84 -1.03 7.63
C MET A 7 -0.55 -1.55 7.26
N THR A 8 -1.58 -0.84 7.71
CA THR A 8 -2.96 -1.10 7.29
C THR A 8 -3.37 -0.19 6.13
N ILE A 9 -4.56 -0.43 5.59
CA ILE A 9 -5.14 0.50 4.62
C ILE A 9 -5.47 1.88 5.23
N ASP A 10 -5.65 1.98 6.55
CA ASP A 10 -5.82 3.27 7.23
C ASP A 10 -4.49 4.05 7.26
N ASP A 11 -3.37 3.37 7.53
CA ASP A 11 -2.04 3.97 7.50
C ASP A 11 -1.70 4.49 6.11
N LEU A 12 -1.94 3.68 5.07
CA LEU A 12 -1.80 4.12 3.68
C LEU A 12 -2.65 5.35 3.37
N ARG A 13 -3.90 5.36 3.84
CA ARG A 13 -4.79 6.52 3.70
C ARG A 13 -4.22 7.75 4.40
N ARG A 14 -3.64 7.60 5.60
CA ARG A 14 -3.03 8.72 6.35
C ARG A 14 -1.79 9.26 5.64
N CYS A 15 -0.93 8.37 5.13
CA CYS A 15 0.29 8.75 4.42
C CYS A 15 -0.01 9.44 3.08
N LEU A 16 -0.86 8.84 2.25
CA LEU A 16 -1.16 9.33 0.90
C LEU A 16 -2.26 10.41 0.87
N LYS A 17 -2.98 10.60 1.98
CA LYS A 17 -4.15 11.51 2.09
C LYS A 17 -5.22 11.27 1.03
N VAL A 18 -5.39 10.02 0.58
CA VAL A 18 -6.41 9.63 -0.41
C VAL A 18 -7.57 8.86 0.25
N PRO A 19 -8.79 8.92 -0.32
CA PRO A 19 -9.91 8.18 0.22
C PRO A 19 -9.72 6.66 0.07
N ARG A 20 -10.32 5.89 1.01
CA ARG A 20 -10.27 4.42 1.03
C ARG A 20 -10.69 3.82 -0.29
N SER A 21 -11.75 4.35 -0.92
CA SER A 21 -12.25 3.86 -2.21
C SER A 21 -11.19 3.94 -3.30
N THR A 22 -10.37 4.99 -3.33
CA THR A 22 -9.27 5.13 -4.31
C THR A 22 -8.20 4.07 -4.07
N LEU A 23 -7.82 3.84 -2.81
CA LEU A 23 -6.87 2.78 -2.45
C LEU A 23 -7.40 1.41 -2.86
N TYR A 24 -8.65 1.08 -2.53
CA TYR A 24 -9.26 -0.19 -2.96
C TYR A 24 -9.31 -0.31 -4.47
N LYS A 25 -9.59 0.79 -5.20
CA LYS A 25 -9.56 0.79 -6.67
C LYS A 25 -8.17 0.47 -7.18
N TRP A 26 -7.12 1.06 -6.62
CA TRP A 26 -5.73 0.76 -6.99
C TRP A 26 -5.35 -0.68 -6.68
N LEU A 27 -5.74 -1.19 -5.51
CA LEU A 27 -5.46 -2.58 -5.13
C LEU A 27 -6.20 -3.60 -6.00
N ASN A 28 -7.44 -3.32 -6.38
CA ASN A 28 -8.22 -4.18 -7.28
C ASN A 28 -7.71 -4.11 -8.72
N THR A 29 -7.15 -2.98 -9.15
CA THR A 29 -6.56 -2.81 -10.49
C THR A 29 -5.08 -3.19 -10.55
N GLY A 30 -4.49 -3.67 -9.46
CA GLY A 30 -3.05 -4.01 -9.39
C GLY A 30 -2.13 -2.80 -9.48
N ARG A 31 -2.66 -1.58 -9.33
CA ARG A 31 -1.90 -0.32 -9.34
C ARG A 31 -1.48 0.14 -7.94
N GLY A 32 -1.79 -0.61 -6.89
CA GLY A 32 -1.42 -0.29 -5.51
C GLY A 32 -0.22 -1.12 -5.02
N PRO A 33 0.30 -0.80 -3.83
CA PRO A 33 1.39 -1.55 -3.22
C PRO A 33 0.97 -2.99 -2.90
N ARG A 34 1.95 -3.89 -2.80
CA ARG A 34 1.71 -5.32 -2.55
C ARG A 34 0.95 -5.50 -1.23
N SER A 35 -0.23 -6.11 -1.34
CA SER A 35 -1.10 -6.35 -0.18
C SER A 35 -1.14 -7.82 0.18
N ILE A 36 -0.96 -8.12 1.46
CA ILE A 36 -1.15 -9.44 2.03
C ILE A 36 -2.60 -9.52 2.52
N LYS A 37 -3.40 -10.38 1.89
CA LYS A 37 -4.77 -10.64 2.33
C LYS A 37 -4.74 -11.68 3.45
N LEU A 38 -5.18 -11.28 4.64
CA LEU A 38 -5.32 -12.17 5.78
C LEU A 38 -6.65 -12.93 5.71
N PRO A 39 -6.74 -14.11 6.35
CA PRO A 39 -7.99 -14.90 6.40
C PRO A 39 -9.14 -14.17 7.11
N ASN A 40 -8.85 -13.17 7.94
CA ASN A 40 -9.84 -12.31 8.59
C ASN A 40 -10.40 -11.20 7.67
N GLY A 41 -10.05 -11.19 6.38
CA GLY A 41 -10.49 -10.18 5.41
C GLY A 41 -9.73 -8.85 5.46
N SER A 42 -8.81 -8.67 6.41
CA SER A 42 -7.96 -7.48 6.49
C SER A 42 -6.82 -7.54 5.48
N ARG A 43 -6.42 -6.38 4.97
CA ARG A 43 -5.21 -6.24 4.14
C ARG A 43 -4.11 -5.61 4.95
N ARG A 44 -2.94 -6.25 4.96
CA ARG A 44 -1.70 -5.69 5.49
C ARG A 44 -0.74 -5.40 4.36
N PHE A 45 0.03 -4.35 4.55
CA PHE A 45 1.01 -3.86 3.60
C PHE A 45 2.34 -3.80 4.31
N ARG A 46 3.38 -4.28 3.66
CA ARG A 46 4.73 -4.07 4.16
C ARG A 46 5.13 -2.64 3.89
N ARG A 47 5.77 -1.99 4.86
CA ARG A 47 6.32 -0.64 4.64
C ARG A 47 7.30 -0.63 3.47
N SER A 48 8.12 -1.68 3.36
CA SER A 48 9.08 -1.88 2.28
C SER A 48 8.42 -1.98 0.89
N ASP A 49 7.30 -2.69 0.78
CA ASP A 49 6.53 -2.79 -0.48
C ASP A 49 5.87 -1.45 -0.84
N TYR A 50 5.39 -0.69 0.15
CA TYR A 50 4.86 0.66 -0.07
C TYR A 50 5.92 1.63 -0.58
N LEU A 51 7.12 1.62 0.01
CA LEU A 51 8.23 2.47 -0.40
C LEU A 51 8.73 2.13 -1.82
N GLN A 52 8.89 0.84 -2.13
CA GLN A 52 9.24 0.42 -3.50
C GLN A 52 8.18 0.88 -4.51
N TRP A 53 6.90 0.71 -4.19
CA TRP A 53 5.82 1.16 -5.06
C TRP A 53 5.83 2.68 -5.29
N LEU A 54 6.19 3.47 -4.29
CA LEU A 54 6.37 4.92 -4.46
C LEU A 54 7.53 5.24 -5.39
N GLU A 55 8.68 4.57 -5.21
CA GLU A 55 9.87 4.79 -6.03
C GLU A 55 9.63 4.44 -7.50
N GLU A 56 8.94 3.32 -7.78
CA GLU A 56 8.54 2.92 -9.13
C GLU A 56 7.66 3.99 -9.81
N ARG A 57 6.79 4.66 -9.04
CA ARG A 57 5.93 5.73 -9.57
C ARG A 57 6.66 7.05 -9.76
N GLU A 58 7.59 7.39 -8.87
CA GLU A 58 8.42 8.58 -9.02
C GLU A 58 9.26 8.49 -10.30
N LYS A 59 9.86 7.33 -10.57
CA LYS A 59 10.63 7.08 -11.80
C LYS A 59 9.79 7.10 -13.08
N GLY A 60 8.49 6.77 -13.00
CA GLY A 60 7.57 6.83 -14.14
C GLY A 60 7.00 8.22 -14.45
N PHE A 61 7.28 9.22 -13.61
CA PHE A 61 6.86 10.61 -13.79
C PHE A 61 8.03 11.57 -14.11
N ALA A 62 9.22 11.03 -14.39
CA ALA A 62 10.41 11.78 -14.83
C ALA A 62 10.61 11.70 -16.34
#